data_AF-A0A2V8CU44-F1
#
_entry.id   AF-A0A2V8CU44-F1
#
_cell.length_a   1.000
_cell.length_b   1.000
_cell.length_c   1.000
_cell.angle_alpha   90.00
_cell.angle_beta   90.00
_cell.angle_gamma   90.00
#
_symmetry.space_group_name_H-M   'P 1'
#
loop_
_entity.id
_entity.type
_entity.pdbx_description
1 polymer ?
#
loop_
_entity_poly.entity_id
_entity_poly.type
_entity_poly.pdbx_seq_one_letter_code
_entity_poly.pdbx_strand_id
1 'polypeptide(L)' 'YGINPTLANGGPDDIGQGRLIPTLSVDQYAATLASWFGVSNSDLATVVPNIGNYAGSALGTNVGFV' A
#
# COMPACT_ATOMS: atom_id res chain seq x y z
N TYR A 1 -3.21 -7.81 -5.93
CA TYR A 1 -4.04 -7.98 -4.71
C TYR A 1 -3.19 -7.60 -3.48
N GLY A 2 -3.78 -7.14 -2.37
CA GLY A 2 -3.04 -6.75 -1.14
C GLY A 2 -2.68 -7.94 -0.24
N ILE A 3 -1.90 -7.74 0.82
CA ILE A 3 -1.64 -8.81 1.81
C ILE A 3 -2.88 -8.96 2.67
N ASN A 4 -3.48 -10.14 2.65
CA ASN A 4 -4.66 -10.44 3.46
C ASN A 4 -4.28 -10.36 4.95
N PRO A 5 -5.09 -9.68 5.78
CA PRO A 5 -4.80 -9.59 7.20
C PRO A 5 -4.85 -10.97 7.86
N THR A 6 -4.10 -11.11 8.93
CA THR A 6 -4.08 -12.32 9.75
C THR A 6 -5.41 -12.42 10.49
N LEU A 7 -6.18 -13.48 10.21
CA LEU A 7 -7.45 -13.74 10.89
C LEU A 7 -7.20 -14.30 12.30
N ALA A 8 -6.87 -13.43 13.25
CA ALA A 8 -6.63 -13.79 14.64
C ALA A 8 -7.20 -12.73 15.60
N ASN A 9 -7.85 -13.17 16.68
CA ASN A 9 -8.38 -12.29 17.72
C ASN A 9 -7.21 -11.63 18.50
N GLY A 10 -7.12 -10.30 18.46
CA GLY A 10 -6.00 -9.54 19.02
C GLY A 10 -4.69 -9.71 18.25
N GLY A 11 -4.75 -10.15 16.99
CA GLY A 11 -3.58 -10.26 16.11
C GLY A 11 -3.01 -8.89 15.69
N PRO A 12 -1.84 -8.86 15.03
CA PRO A 12 -1.17 -7.61 14.64
C PRO A 12 -1.99 -6.73 13.69
N ASP A 13 -2.96 -7.31 12.99
CA ASP A 13 -3.86 -6.60 12.07
C ASP A 13 -5.24 -6.30 12.69
N ASP A 14 -5.50 -6.72 13.93
CA ASP A 14 -6.76 -6.54 14.65
C ASP A 14 -6.69 -5.34 15.61
N ILE A 15 -7.56 -4.35 15.37
CA ILE A 15 -7.69 -3.16 16.22
C ILE A 15 -8.92 -3.23 17.14
N GLY A 16 -9.46 -4.43 17.35
CA GLY A 16 -10.63 -4.71 18.19
C GLY A 16 -11.93 -4.81 17.40
N GLN A 17 -12.89 -5.55 17.97
CA GLN A 17 -14.22 -5.79 17.40
C GLN A 17 -14.21 -6.50 16.03
N GLY A 18 -13.15 -7.26 15.71
CA GLY A 18 -13.04 -7.99 14.45
C GLY A 18 -12.74 -7.09 13.25
N ARG A 19 -12.28 -5.85 13.48
CA ARG A 19 -11.87 -4.94 12.41
C ARG A 19 -10.41 -5.17 12.07
N LEU A 20 -10.21 -5.73 10.88
CA LEU A 20 -8.88 -5.94 10.32
C LEU A 20 -8.50 -4.75 9.44
N ILE A 21 -7.29 -4.23 9.63
CA ILE A 21 -6.77 -3.15 8.78
C ILE A 21 -6.05 -3.76 7.57
N PRO A 22 -6.44 -3.41 6.34
CA PRO A 22 -5.66 -3.77 5.15
C PRO A 22 -4.27 -3.15 5.22
N THR A 23 -3.25 -3.94 4.92
CA THR A 23 -1.84 -3.47 4.87
C THR A 23 -1.53 -2.61 3.64
N LEU A 24 -2.44 -2.59 2.65
CA LEU A 24 -2.29 -1.81 1.42
C LEU A 24 -2.81 -0.37 1.63
N SER A 25 -1.93 0.60 1.44
CA SER A 25 -2.29 2.02 1.48
C SER A 25 -2.91 2.52 0.17
N VAL A 26 -3.75 3.56 0.27
CA VAL A 26 -4.26 4.32 -0.87
C VAL A 26 -3.11 4.92 -1.70
N ASP A 27 -2.00 5.30 -1.06
CA ASP A 27 -0.84 5.86 -1.75
C ASP A 27 -0.14 4.83 -2.65
N GLN A 28 -0.02 3.58 -2.20
CA GLN A 28 0.55 2.48 -3.02
C GLN A 28 -0.35 2.14 -4.21
N TYR A 29 -1.68 2.26 -4.04
CA TYR A 29 -2.65 2.12 -5.11
C TYR A 29 -2.50 3.27 -6.14
N ALA A 30 -2.44 4.52 -5.66
CA ALA A 30 -2.28 5.71 -6.48
C ALA A 30 -0.95 5.71 -7.25
N ALA A 31 0.15 5.28 -6.62
CA ALA A 31 1.46 5.19 -7.27
C ALA A 31 1.50 4.17 -8.42
N THR A 32 0.74 3.08 -8.28
CA THR A 32 0.59 2.09 -9.35
C THR A 32 -0.16 2.68 -10.55
N LEU A 33 -1.25 3.41 -10.31
CA LEU A 33 -1.98 4.13 -11.36
C LEU A 33 -1.13 5.24 -12.01
N ALA A 34 -0.39 6.00 -11.21
CA ALA A 34 0.51 7.04 -11.71
C ALA A 34 1.58 6.46 -12.64
N SER A 35 2.13 5.29 -12.29
CA SER A 35 3.10 4.59 -13.13
C SER A 35 2.50 4.16 -14.47
N TRP A 36 1.21 3.76 -14.51
CA TRP A 36 0.51 3.44 -15.76
C TRP A 36 0.24 4.65 -16.64
N PHE A 37 0.06 5.83 -16.03
CA PHE A 37 -0.03 7.10 -16.76
C PHE A 37 1.33 7.67 -17.16
N GLY A 38 2.43 6.93 -16.94
CA GLY A 38 3.76 7.30 -17.40
C GLY A 38 4.52 8.22 -16.45
N VAL A 39 4.07 8.37 -15.19
CA VAL A 39 4.85 9.07 -14.16
C VAL A 39 6.10 8.26 -13.86
N SER A 40 7.27 8.90 -13.89
CA SER A 40 8.53 8.25 -13.58
C SER A 40 8.64 7.94 -12.09
N ASN A 41 9.44 6.93 -11.72
CA ASN A 41 9.65 6.58 -10.30
C ASN A 41 10.22 7.75 -9.48
N SER A 42 11.04 8.62 -10.08
CA SER A 42 11.57 9.82 -9.44
C SER A 42 10.50 10.88 -9.19
N ASP A 43 9.44 10.90 -9.99
CA ASP A 43 8.35 11.88 -9.88
C ASP A 43 7.18 11.37 -9.02
N LEU A 44 7.18 10.09 -8.62
CA LEU A 44 6.11 9.52 -7.80
C LEU A 44 5.92 10.27 -6.48
N ALA A 45 7.00 10.73 -5.85
CA ALA A 45 6.91 11.53 -4.61
C ALA A 45 6.32 12.94 -4.84
N THR A 46 6.28 13.42 -6.08
CA THR A 46 5.64 14.70 -6.42
C THR A 46 4.12 14.57 -6.46
N VAL A 47 3.62 13.44 -6.98
CA VAL A 47 2.17 13.19 -7.16
C VAL A 47 1.55 12.37 -6.03
N VAL A 48 2.36 11.58 -5.33
CA VAL A 48 1.98 10.78 -4.15
C VAL A 48 3.03 11.05 -3.05
N PRO A 49 2.92 12.16 -2.30
CA PRO A 49 3.97 12.63 -1.39
C PRO A 49 4.40 11.64 -0.30
N ASN A 50 3.45 10.82 0.15
CA ASN A 50 3.68 9.85 1.21
C ASN A 50 4.24 8.51 0.69
N ILE A 51 4.49 8.36 -0.62
CA ILE A 51 4.87 7.07 -1.20
C ILE A 51 6.20 6.54 -0.67
N GLY A 52 7.10 7.44 -0.26
CA GLY A 52 8.38 7.09 0.36
C GLY A 52 8.23 6.27 1.65
N ASN A 53 7.12 6.39 2.36
CA ASN A 53 6.84 5.62 3.58
C ASN A 53 6.70 4.11 3.31
N TYR A 54 6.50 3.72 2.05
CA TYR A 54 6.18 2.36 1.65
C TYR A 54 7.33 1.65 0.91
N ALA A 55 8.48 2.32 0.71
CA ALA A 55 9.64 1.74 0.03
C ALA A 55 10.20 0.48 0.72
N GLY A 56 10.08 0.39 2.05
CA GLY A 56 10.45 -0.79 2.83
C GLY A 56 9.27 -1.71 3.17
N SER A 57 8.06 -1.42 2.69
CA SER A 57 6.91 -2.28 2.95
C SER A 57 6.98 -3.56 2.12
N ALA A 58 6.36 -4.63 2.59
CA ALA A 58 6.31 -5.91 1.88
C ALA A 58 5.68 -5.81 0.47
N LEU A 59 4.88 -4.77 0.21
CA LEU A 59 4.25 -4.50 -1.08
C LEU A 59 5.02 -3.46 -1.93
N GLY A 60 6.02 -2.78 -1.37
CA GLY A 60 6.77 -1.72 -2.05
C GLY A 60 5.94 -0.49 -2.40
N THR A 61 6.46 0.37 -3.29
CA THR A 61 5.78 1.61 -3.72
C THR A 61 4.85 1.43 -4.92
N ASN A 62 4.97 0.34 -5.66
CA ASN A 62 4.10 0.02 -6.79
C ASN A 62 3.68 -1.45 -6.69
N VAL A 63 2.36 -1.69 -6.74
CA VAL A 63 1.76 -3.00 -6.48
C VAL A 63 1.33 -3.75 -7.75
N GLY A 64 1.55 -3.17 -8.94
CA GLY A 64 1.51 -3.85 -10.25
C GLY A 64 0.17 -4.43 -10.74
N PHE A 65 -0.91 -4.40 -9.96
CA PHE A 65 -2.25 -4.92 -10.23
C PHE A 65 -2.32 -6.27 -11.00
N VAL A 66 -1.73 -7.32 -10.41
CA VAL A 66 -2.09 -8.73 -10.63
C VAL A 66 -3.13 -9.17 -9.58
#